data_AF-A0A918MW46-F1
#
_entry.id   AF-A0A918MW46-F1
#
_cell.length_a   1.000
_cell.length_b   1.000
_cell.length_c   1.000
_cell.angle_alpha   90.00
_cell.angle_beta   90.00
_cell.angle_gamma   90.00
#
_symmetry.space_group_name_H-M   'P 1'
#
loop_
_entity.id
_entity.type
_entity.pdbx_description
1 polymer ?
#
loop_
_entity_poly.entity_id
_entity_poly.type
_entity_poly.pdbx_seq_one_letter_code
_entity_poly.pdbx_strand_id
1 'polypeptide(L)' 'MEHDGQLQLYTAVANQLKEAHSRVRALQVPEGVRMALTRKLLVITAAAKHDLAGAARRLERFVADLDEGRIPDEDR' A
#
# COMPACT_ATOMS: atom_id res chain seq x y z
N MET A 1 21.72 -18.29 -0.49
CA MET A 1 21.63 -16.82 -0.59
C MET A 1 20.25 -16.33 -1.02
N GLU A 2 19.42 -17.14 -1.68
CA GLU A 2 18.06 -16.74 -2.13
C GLU A 2 17.06 -16.53 -0.98
N HIS A 3 17.19 -17.29 0.10
CA HIS A 3 16.32 -17.20 1.27
C HIS A 3 16.49 -15.88 2.06
N ASP A 4 17.69 -15.30 2.04
CA ASP A 4 17.97 -14.02 2.69
C ASP A 4 17.34 -12.86 1.91
N GLY A 5 17.47 -12.87 0.57
CA GLY A 5 16.86 -11.87 -0.29
C GLY A 5 15.32 -11.87 -0.25
N GLN A 6 14.69 -13.04 -0.15
CA GLN A 6 13.24 -13.14 0.00
C GLN A 6 12.76 -12.59 1.35
N LEU A 7 13.50 -12.88 2.43
CA LEU A 7 13.20 -12.35 3.76
C LEU A 7 13.36 -10.83 3.81
N GLN A 8 14.43 -10.29 3.21
CA GLN A 8 14.67 -8.85 3.10
C GLN A 8 13.54 -8.16 2.33
N LEU A 9 13.12 -8.73 1.19
CA LEU A 9 11.99 -8.19 0.42
C LEU A 9 10.70 -8.23 1.24
N TYR A 10 10.44 -9.32 1.95
CA TYR A 10 9.27 -9.45 2.81
C TYR A 10 9.25 -8.36 3.88
N THR A 11 10.36 -8.17 4.60
CA THR A 11 10.49 -7.13 5.62
C THR A 11 10.33 -5.73 5.05
N ALA A 12 10.91 -5.46 3.88
CA ALA A 12 10.77 -4.16 3.20
C ALA A 12 9.30 -3.87 2.85
N VAL A 13 8.59 -4.84 2.24
CA VAL A 13 7.17 -4.71 1.89
C VAL A 13 6.31 -4.54 3.14
N ALA A 14 6.57 -5.30 4.21
CA ALA A 14 5.82 -5.19 5.46
C ALA A 14 5.97 -3.80 6.11
N ASN A 15 7.20 -3.26 6.14
CA ASN A 15 7.46 -1.92 6.65
C ASN A 15 6.76 -0.84 5.81
N GLN A 16 6.84 -0.95 4.49
CA GLN A 16 6.18 0.00 3.59
C GLN A 16 4.65 -0.06 3.69
N LEU A 17 4.05 -1.25 3.88
CA LEU A 17 2.62 -1.39 4.12
C LEU A 17 2.20 -0.67 5.41
N LYS A 18 2.95 -0.88 6.49
CA LYS A 18 2.71 -0.21 7.78
C LYS A 18 2.78 1.31 7.64
N GLU A 19 3.77 1.81 6.91
CA GLU A 19 3.92 3.25 6.66
C GLU A 19 2.75 3.78 5.82
N ALA A 20 2.38 3.09 4.74
CA ALA A 20 1.26 3.48 3.89
C ALA A 20 -0.06 3.55 4.66
N HIS A 21 -0.34 2.57 5.54
CA HIS A 21 -1.50 2.61 6.44
C HIS A 21 -1.48 3.82 7.38
N SER A 22 -0.30 4.15 7.91
CA SER A 22 -0.13 5.30 8.82
C SER A 22 -0.37 6.62 8.07
N ARG A 23 0.16 6.75 6.85
CA ARG A 23 -0.06 7.92 5.99
C ARG A 23 -1.54 8.10 5.64
N VAL A 24 -2.22 7.03 5.21
CA VAL A 24 -3.67 7.07 4.91
C VAL A 24 -4.50 7.51 6.12
N ARG A 25 -4.12 7.06 7.33
CA ARG A 25 -4.79 7.48 8.56
C ARG A 25 -4.59 8.96 8.89
N ALA A 26 -3.43 9.53 8.52
CA ALA A 26 -3.09 10.93 8.78
C ALA A 26 -3.66 11.90 7.74
N LEU A 27 -4.00 11.41 6.54
CA LEU A 27 -4.56 12.23 5.45
C LEU A 27 -5.87 12.93 5.86
N GLN A 28 -5.91 14.23 5.65
CA GLN A 28 -7.10 15.07 5.82
C GLN A 28 -7.96 15.00 4.56
N VAL A 29 -8.67 13.88 4.40
CA VAL A 29 -9.57 13.61 3.27
C VAL A 29 -10.95 13.19 3.77
N PRO A 30 -12.00 13.28 2.93
CA PRO A 30 -13.32 12.75 3.27
C PRO A 30 -13.26 11.28 3.68
N GLU A 31 -14.25 10.84 4.45
CA GLU A 31 -14.28 9.46 4.95
C GLU A 31 -14.41 8.42 3.83
N GLY A 32 -15.26 8.67 2.83
CA GLY A 32 -15.43 7.76 1.69
C GLY A 32 -14.12 7.52 0.95
N VAL A 33 -13.35 8.59 0.75
CA VAL A 33 -12.00 8.56 0.16
C VAL A 33 -11.02 7.74 1.01
N ARG A 34 -10.94 8.02 2.32
CA ARG A 34 -10.07 7.27 3.24
C ARG A 34 -10.43 5.79 3.29
N MET A 35 -11.72 5.44 3.24
CA MET A 35 -12.18 4.06 3.14
C MET A 35 -11.76 3.41 1.82
N ALA A 36 -11.86 4.12 0.70
CA ALA A 36 -11.40 3.63 -0.60
C ALA A 36 -9.88 3.33 -0.60
N LEU A 37 -9.08 4.25 -0.06
CA LEU A 37 -7.63 4.05 0.10
C LEU A 37 -7.30 2.86 1.02
N THR A 38 -8.01 2.74 2.14
CA THR A 38 -7.83 1.62 3.08
C THR A 38 -8.17 0.28 2.42
N ARG A 39 -9.26 0.21 1.64
CA ARG A 39 -9.63 -0.98 0.87
C ARG A 39 -8.56 -1.36 -0.15
N LYS A 40 -7.99 -0.38 -0.87
CA LYS A 40 -6.85 -0.63 -1.79
C LYS A 40 -5.65 -1.25 -1.06
N LEU A 41 -5.28 -0.74 0.12
CA LEU A 41 -4.20 -1.31 0.93
C LEU A 41 -4.46 -2.75 1.41
N LEU A 42 -5.71 -3.08 1.75
CA LEU A 42 -6.08 -4.44 2.12
C LEU A 42 -5.92 -5.42 0.94
N VAL A 43 -6.27 -5.00 -0.29
CA VAL A 43 -6.06 -5.80 -1.51
C VAL A 43 -4.57 -6.05 -1.75
N ILE A 44 -3.73 -5.02 -1.60
CA ILE A 44 -2.26 -5.15 -1.74
C ILE A 44 -1.70 -6.11 -0.68
N THR A 45 -2.17 -5.99 0.56
CA THR A 45 -1.76 -6.87 1.67
C THR A 45 -2.16 -8.33 1.42
N ALA A 46 -3.35 -8.57 0.87
CA ALA A 46 -3.78 -9.91 0.49
C ALA A 46 -2.91 -10.48 -0.65
N ALA A 47 -2.57 -9.66 -1.66
CA ALA A 47 -1.68 -10.07 -2.74
C ALA A 47 -0.28 -10.44 -2.25
N ALA A 48 0.26 -9.75 -1.24
CA ALA A 48 1.60 -10.02 -0.70
C ALA A 48 1.78 -11.45 -0.16
N LYS A 49 0.69 -12.14 0.20
CA LYS A 49 0.71 -13.54 0.66
C LYS A 49 1.03 -14.54 -0.44
N HIS A 50 0.79 -14.17 -1.70
CA HIS A 50 0.88 -15.08 -2.85
C HIS A 50 1.81 -14.54 -3.96
N ASP A 51 1.97 -13.23 -4.07
CA ASP A 51 2.79 -12.53 -5.06
C ASP A 51 3.47 -11.32 -4.41
N LEU A 52 4.56 -11.57 -3.68
CA LEU A 52 5.27 -10.54 -2.94
C LEU A 52 5.85 -9.45 -3.86
N ALA A 53 6.40 -9.83 -5.01
CA ALA A 53 7.01 -8.89 -5.95
C ALA A 53 5.97 -8.01 -6.67
N GLY A 54 4.80 -8.57 -7.02
CA GLY A 54 3.72 -7.75 -7.56
C GLY A 54 2.98 -6.94 -6.50
N ALA A 55 2.94 -7.37 -5.24
CA ALA A 55 2.46 -6.53 -4.14
C ALA A 55 3.38 -5.33 -3.91
N ALA A 56 4.71 -5.53 -3.93
CA ALA A 56 5.70 -4.45 -3.82
C ALA A 56 5.50 -3.38 -4.91
N ARG A 57 5.38 -3.79 -6.18
CA ARG A 57 5.14 -2.85 -7.30
C ARG A 57 3.83 -2.07 -7.17
N ARG A 58 2.77 -2.73 -6.70
CA ARG A 58 1.48 -2.08 -6.47
C ARG A 58 1.54 -1.09 -5.30
N LEU A 59 2.28 -1.45 -4.25
CA LEU A 59 2.48 -0.59 -3.09
C LEU A 59 3.32 0.65 -3.42
N GLU A 60 4.38 0.49 -4.20
CA GLU A 60 5.20 1.61 -4.69
C GLU A 60 4.34 2.60 -5.48
N ARG A 61 3.54 2.10 -6.44
CA ARG A 61 2.61 2.95 -7.19
C ARG A 61 1.57 3.62 -6.29
N PHE A 62 1.02 2.90 -5.31
CA PHE A 62 0.06 3.47 -4.37
C PHE A 62 0.67 4.63 -3.56
N VAL A 63 1.89 4.45 -3.05
CA VAL A 63 2.60 5.50 -2.29
C VAL A 63 2.92 6.70 -3.19
N ALA A 64 3.35 6.48 -4.44
CA ALA A 64 3.58 7.56 -5.39
C ALA A 64 2.29 8.35 -5.69
N ASP A 65 1.16 7.66 -5.88
CA ASP A 65 -0.15 8.29 -6.10
C ASP A 65 -0.55 9.19 -4.92
N LEU A 66 -0.30 8.73 -3.67
CA LEU A 66 -0.53 9.52 -2.47
C LEU A 66 0.37 10.77 -2.41
N ASP A 67 1.65 10.63 -2.77
CA ASP A 67 2.63 11.72 -2.74
C ASP A 67 2.31 12.78 -3.80
N GLU A 68 1.84 12.35 -4.97
CA GLU A 68 1.39 13.20 -6.07
C GLU A 68 -0.02 13.78 -5.85
N GLY A 69 -0.69 13.46 -4.73
CA GLY A 69 -2.03 13.93 -4.42
C GLY A 69 -3.12 13.37 -5.34
N ARG A 70 -2.82 12.29 -6.08
CA ARG A 70 -3.78 11.55 -6.90
C ARG A 70 -4.61 10.67 -5.97
N ILE A 71 -5.61 11.28 -5.37
CA ILE A 71 -6.52 10.58 -4.48
C ILE A 71 -7.72 10.11 -5.30
N PRO A 72 -8.18 8.85 -5.19
CA PRO A 72 -9.36 8.40 -5.91
C PRO A 72 -10.53 9.31 -5.59
N ASP A 73 -11.24 9.74 -6.63
CA ASP A 73 -12.48 10.51 -6.48
C ASP A 73 -13.47 9.70 -5.64
N GLU A 74 -14.24 10.39 -4.81
CA GLU A 74 -15.32 9.77 -4.06
C GLU A 74 -16.35 9.30 -5.09
N ASP A 75 -16.30 8.01 -5.46
CA ASP A 75 -17.26 7.38 -6.36
C ASP A 75 -18.66 7.71 -5.82
N ARG A 76 -19.33 8.63 -6.52
CA ARG A 76 -20.57 9.29 -6.12
C ARG A 76 -21.74 8.34 -6.09
#